data_AF-A0A976E574-F1
#
_entry.id   AF-A0A976E574-F1
#
_cell.length_a   1.000
_cell.length_b   1.000
_cell.length_c   1.000
_cell.angle_alpha   90.00
_cell.angle_beta   90.00
_cell.angle_gamma   90.00
#
_symmetry.space_group_name_H-M   'P 1'
#
loop_
_entity.id
_entity.type
_entity.pdbx_description
1 polymer ?
#
loop_
_entity_poly.entity_id
_entity_poly.type
_entity_poly.pdbx_seq_one_letter_code
_entity_poly.pdbx_strand_id
1 'polypeptide(L)'
;MKAALVALLALATPAAAQTLSAEIGANGIAPTLARLKAQPEPALEEIFAIGGLHFLGAVERALQLQWRTGADQVAGNAGDTLGLPFLRLPVPPNPAPEPFQGALITQLFTDIDGDMTAARAALATLPAGEEFGMELTFADLWFDVNLNGTREAEEDALTLLGPQLMGWQWQDPDPAAPPLTIRFDAADAAWLTAYTHVMSGLANTILTYDPAASIDRVTVARLNSSADDRIRLGMAMIRNGQA
;
A
#
# COMPACT_ATOMS: atom_id res chain seq x y z
N MET A 1 17.55 56.55 -38.17
CA MET A 1 16.44 55.59 -38.39
C MET A 1 16.19 54.86 -37.08
N LYS A 2 14.97 55.01 -36.54
CA LYS A 2 14.50 54.34 -35.31
C LYS A 2 13.84 53.03 -35.71
N ALA A 3 14.25 51.90 -35.14
CA ALA A 3 13.50 50.64 -35.13
C ALA A 3 13.97 49.86 -33.89
N ALA A 4 13.24 49.99 -32.78
CA ALA A 4 12.21 49.04 -32.34
C ALA A 4 12.83 47.88 -31.55
N LEU A 5 13.08 48.13 -30.26
CA LEU A 5 13.38 47.10 -29.27
C LEU A 5 12.04 46.50 -28.83
N VAL A 6 11.69 45.32 -29.35
CA VAL A 6 10.53 44.55 -28.89
C VAL A 6 10.94 43.81 -27.64
N ALA A 7 10.45 44.26 -26.49
CA ALA A 7 10.57 43.53 -25.23
C ALA A 7 9.59 42.34 -25.24
N LEU A 8 10.10 41.12 -25.36
CA LEU A 8 9.35 39.91 -25.04
C LEU A 8 9.19 39.84 -23.51
N LEU A 9 8.05 40.32 -23.01
CA LEU A 9 7.53 39.90 -21.71
C LEU A 9 6.97 38.50 -21.89
N ALA A 10 7.77 37.49 -21.55
CA ALA A 10 7.28 36.14 -21.36
C ALA A 10 6.27 36.17 -20.20
N LEU A 11 4.99 36.12 -20.55
CA LEU A 11 3.92 35.79 -19.62
C LEU A 11 4.20 34.35 -19.15
N ALA A 12 4.88 34.22 -18.02
CA ALA A 12 4.85 32.97 -17.26
C ALA A 12 3.41 32.82 -16.76
N THR A 13 2.58 32.13 -17.53
CA THR A 13 1.33 31.58 -17.01
C THR A 13 1.72 30.72 -15.81
N PRO A 14 1.16 30.96 -14.61
CA PRO A 14 1.35 30.03 -13.51
C PRO A 14 0.83 28.69 -14.02
N ALA A 15 1.72 27.70 -14.12
CA ALA A 15 1.28 26.32 -14.23
C ALA A 15 0.34 26.13 -13.04
N ALA A 16 -0.92 25.77 -13.29
CA ALA A 16 -1.83 25.40 -12.22
C ALA A 16 -1.10 24.32 -11.42
N ALA A 17 -0.75 24.61 -10.17
CA ALA A 17 -0.07 23.64 -9.33
C ALA A 17 -0.96 22.40 -9.27
N GLN A 18 -0.41 21.25 -9.65
CA GLN A 18 -1.11 19.98 -9.56
C GLN A 18 -1.56 19.79 -8.11
N THR A 19 -2.80 19.37 -7.88
CA THR A 19 -3.25 19.04 -6.53
C THR A 19 -2.52 17.81 -6.03
N LEU A 20 -2.40 17.67 -4.71
CA LEU A 20 -1.71 16.51 -4.14
C LEU A 20 -2.39 15.18 -4.50
N SER A 21 -3.73 15.15 -4.52
CA SER A 21 -4.51 14.02 -5.02
C SER A 21 -4.10 13.64 -6.45
N ALA A 22 -4.09 14.61 -7.37
CA ALA A 22 -3.72 14.36 -8.75
C ALA A 22 -2.25 13.94 -8.92
N GLU A 23 -1.35 14.43 -8.04
CA GLU A 23 0.05 14.00 -8.03
C GLU A 23 0.19 12.53 -7.61
N ILE A 24 -0.51 12.11 -6.56
CA ILE A 24 -0.56 10.70 -6.13
C ILE A 24 -1.11 9.83 -7.28
N GLY A 25 -2.17 10.27 -7.94
CA GLY A 25 -2.75 9.57 -9.09
C GLY A 25 -1.79 9.41 -10.26
N ALA A 26 -0.94 10.40 -10.51
CA ALA A 26 0.02 10.37 -11.60
C ALA A 26 1.28 9.56 -11.29
N ASN A 27 1.78 9.64 -10.05
CA ASN A 27 3.13 9.19 -9.71
C ASN A 27 3.15 8.04 -8.68
N GLY A 28 2.06 7.79 -7.97
CA GLY A 28 1.99 6.80 -6.89
C GLY A 28 2.56 7.31 -5.56
N ILE A 29 2.49 6.44 -4.54
CA ILE A 29 2.79 6.80 -3.15
C ILE A 29 4.25 7.19 -2.95
N ALA A 30 5.19 6.32 -3.36
CA ALA A 30 6.61 6.49 -3.04
C ALA A 30 7.24 7.72 -3.72
N PRO A 31 7.01 8.00 -5.02
CA PRO A 31 7.55 9.20 -5.66
C PRO A 31 7.00 10.51 -5.06
N THR A 32 5.69 10.56 -4.77
CA THR A 32 5.08 11.75 -4.14
C THR A 32 5.61 11.96 -2.72
N LEU A 33 5.74 10.90 -1.92
CA LEU A 33 6.36 10.99 -0.59
C LEU A 33 7.80 11.51 -0.66
N ALA A 34 8.59 11.04 -1.63
CA ALA A 34 9.97 11.51 -1.83
C ALA A 34 10.02 13.01 -2.16
N ARG A 35 9.13 13.49 -3.05
CA ARG A 35 9.02 14.92 -3.38
C ARG A 35 8.65 15.75 -2.16
N LEU A 36 7.61 15.34 -1.43
CA LEU A 36 7.13 16.06 -0.24
C LEU A 36 8.22 16.21 0.82
N LYS A 37 8.98 15.14 1.08
CA LYS A 37 10.08 15.14 2.06
C LYS A 37 11.28 15.99 1.65
N ALA A 38 11.43 16.30 0.36
CA ALA A 38 12.48 17.17 -0.13
C ALA A 38 12.15 18.67 0.06
N GLN A 39 10.92 19.00 0.47
CA GLN A 39 10.53 20.38 0.71
C GLN A 39 11.08 20.88 2.05
N PRO A 40 11.72 22.07 2.08
CA PRO A 40 12.28 22.60 3.32
C PRO A 40 11.19 23.07 4.31
N GLU A 41 10.07 23.59 3.79
CA GLU A 41 8.95 24.11 4.58
C GLU A 41 7.63 23.66 3.92
N PRO A 42 7.23 22.39 4.10
CA PRO A 42 5.97 21.87 3.55
C PRO A 42 4.76 22.57 4.18
N ALA A 43 3.70 22.75 3.40
CA ALA A 43 2.42 23.26 3.90
C ALA A 43 1.77 22.27 4.91
N LEU A 44 0.78 22.70 5.69
CA LEU A 44 0.17 21.86 6.72
C LEU A 44 -0.49 20.61 6.14
N GLU A 45 -1.22 20.76 5.03
CA GLU A 45 -1.81 19.65 4.28
C GLU A 45 -0.76 18.67 3.73
N GLU A 46 0.43 19.18 3.39
CA GLU A 46 1.55 18.36 2.93
C GLU A 46 2.23 17.61 4.07
N ILE A 47 2.31 18.20 5.27
CA ILE A 47 2.77 17.51 6.48
C ILE A 47 1.82 16.35 6.81
N PHE A 48 0.52 16.59 6.79
CA PHE A 48 -0.48 15.52 6.98
C PHE A 48 -0.30 14.42 5.94
N ALA A 49 -0.09 14.80 4.67
CA ALA A 49 0.13 13.84 3.60
C ALA A 49 1.44 13.06 3.72
N ILE A 50 2.55 13.65 4.20
CA ILE A 50 3.77 12.89 4.49
C ILE A 50 3.46 11.79 5.52
N GLY A 51 2.71 12.11 6.56
CA GLY A 51 2.24 11.13 7.55
C GLY A 51 1.37 10.03 6.94
N GLY A 52 0.35 10.43 6.17
CA GLY A 52 -0.57 9.51 5.48
C GLY A 52 0.12 8.62 4.46
N LEU A 53 1.07 9.13 3.68
CA LEU A 53 1.80 8.38 2.65
C LEU A 53 2.81 7.40 3.27
N HIS A 54 3.41 7.71 4.42
CA HIS A 54 4.15 6.70 5.18
C HIS A 54 3.24 5.54 5.60
N PHE A 55 2.03 5.85 6.09
CA PHE A 55 1.06 4.83 6.45
C PHE A 55 0.60 3.99 5.24
N LEU A 56 0.21 4.64 4.14
CA LEU A 56 -0.21 3.96 2.92
C LEU A 56 0.92 3.16 2.26
N GLY A 57 2.17 3.65 2.34
CA GLY A 57 3.34 2.92 1.88
C GLY A 57 3.58 1.62 2.66
N ALA A 58 3.22 1.57 3.94
CA ALA A 58 3.25 0.32 4.72
C ALA A 58 2.21 -0.70 4.23
N VAL A 59 1.03 -0.23 3.83
CA VAL A 59 -0.02 -1.06 3.20
C VAL A 59 0.50 -1.61 1.86
N GLU A 60 1.03 -0.73 1.00
CA GLU A 60 1.61 -1.11 -0.30
C GLU A 60 2.68 -2.19 -0.12
N ARG A 61 3.61 -2.02 0.83
CA ARG A 61 4.66 -3.00 1.15
C ARG A 61 4.11 -4.38 1.50
N ALA A 62 3.01 -4.44 2.25
CA ALA A 62 2.36 -5.69 2.61
C ALA A 62 1.72 -6.36 1.39
N LEU A 63 1.09 -5.59 0.50
CA LEU A 63 0.55 -6.09 -0.77
C LEU A 63 1.65 -6.59 -1.70
N GLN A 64 2.74 -5.84 -1.83
CA GLN A 64 3.92 -6.21 -2.60
C GLN A 64 4.53 -7.52 -2.11
N LEU A 65 4.61 -7.75 -0.79
CA LEU A 65 5.10 -9.03 -0.27
C LEU A 65 4.18 -10.19 -0.68
N GLN A 66 2.86 -10.02 -0.55
CA GLN A 66 1.89 -11.03 -0.94
C GLN A 66 1.99 -11.36 -2.43
N TRP A 67 2.09 -10.34 -3.28
CA TRP A 67 2.25 -10.50 -4.72
C TRP A 67 3.57 -11.20 -5.04
N ARG A 68 4.69 -10.68 -4.54
CA ARG A 68 6.04 -11.19 -4.83
C ARG A 68 6.19 -12.66 -4.47
N THR A 69 5.57 -13.11 -3.37
CA THR A 69 5.70 -14.49 -2.89
C THR A 69 4.54 -15.40 -3.28
N GLY A 70 3.48 -14.88 -3.91
CA GLY A 70 2.26 -15.63 -4.18
C GLY A 70 1.60 -16.17 -2.90
N ALA A 71 1.83 -15.55 -1.74
CA ALA A 71 1.38 -16.08 -0.45
C ALA A 71 -0.14 -16.28 -0.40
N ASP A 72 -0.90 -15.37 -1.03
CA ASP A 72 -2.36 -15.47 -1.15
C ASP A 72 -2.79 -16.69 -2.00
N GLN A 73 -2.07 -16.96 -3.10
CA GLN A 73 -2.32 -18.10 -3.99
C GLN A 73 -2.11 -19.46 -3.29
N VAL A 74 -1.16 -19.51 -2.34
CA VAL A 74 -0.74 -20.77 -1.67
C VAL A 74 -1.49 -21.00 -0.36
N ALA A 75 -1.73 -19.93 0.41
CA ALA A 75 -2.32 -20.05 1.74
C ALA A 75 -3.85 -19.82 1.75
N GLY A 76 -4.41 -19.21 0.69
CA GLY A 76 -5.78 -18.72 0.65
C GLY A 76 -5.97 -17.59 1.66
N ASN A 77 -5.94 -16.34 1.21
CA ASN A 77 -6.00 -15.09 1.99
C ASN A 77 -5.85 -15.25 3.51
N ALA A 78 -4.66 -15.68 3.92
CA ALA A 78 -4.39 -16.01 5.31
C ALA A 78 -4.47 -14.76 6.19
N GLY A 79 -4.21 -13.58 5.62
CA GLY A 79 -4.39 -12.31 6.32
C GLY A 79 -5.85 -12.02 6.65
N ASP A 80 -6.78 -12.33 5.75
CA ASP A 80 -8.22 -12.23 6.02
C ASP A 80 -8.64 -13.24 7.10
N THR A 81 -8.18 -14.49 7.00
CA THR A 81 -8.47 -15.53 7.99
C THR A 81 -7.93 -15.21 9.38
N LEU A 82 -6.76 -14.57 9.47
CA LEU A 82 -6.11 -14.18 10.73
C LEU A 82 -6.52 -12.77 11.22
N GLY A 83 -7.38 -12.07 10.48
CA GLY A 83 -7.81 -10.71 10.80
C GLY A 83 -6.68 -9.67 10.78
N LEU A 84 -5.63 -9.90 9.99
CA LEU A 84 -4.49 -9.00 9.87
C LEU A 84 -4.81 -7.86 8.89
N PRO A 85 -4.91 -6.59 9.35
CA PRO A 85 -5.45 -5.50 8.54
C PRO A 85 -4.71 -5.25 7.22
N PHE A 86 -3.39 -5.47 7.18
CA PHE A 86 -2.55 -5.22 6.00
C PHE A 86 -2.45 -6.40 5.02
N LEU A 87 -2.89 -7.59 5.42
CA LEU A 87 -2.71 -8.81 4.64
C LEU A 87 -4.03 -9.39 4.11
N ARG A 88 -5.15 -8.70 4.35
CA ARG A 88 -6.49 -9.19 4.02
C ARG A 88 -7.02 -8.76 2.65
N LEU A 89 -6.33 -7.85 1.96
CA LEU A 89 -6.78 -7.36 0.67
C LEU A 89 -6.43 -8.37 -0.43
N PRO A 90 -7.31 -8.57 -1.43
CA PRO A 90 -7.02 -9.45 -2.55
C PRO A 90 -5.84 -8.92 -3.36
N VAL A 91 -4.98 -9.82 -3.83
CA VAL A 91 -3.81 -9.47 -4.63
C VAL A 91 -3.85 -10.22 -5.97
N PRO A 92 -3.60 -9.56 -7.11
CA PRO A 92 -3.57 -10.24 -8.41
C PRO A 92 -2.50 -11.34 -8.42
N PRO A 93 -2.71 -12.41 -9.21
CA PRO A 93 -1.78 -13.53 -9.24
C PRO A 93 -0.42 -13.12 -9.82
N ASN A 94 0.67 -13.42 -9.11
CA ASN A 94 2.02 -13.34 -9.67
C ASN A 94 2.31 -14.60 -10.51
N PRO A 95 2.70 -14.47 -11.80
CA PRO A 95 2.97 -15.62 -12.66
C PRO A 95 4.26 -16.38 -12.29
N ALA A 96 5.18 -15.75 -11.54
CA ALA A 96 6.46 -16.33 -11.14
C ALA A 96 6.81 -15.94 -9.70
N PRO A 97 6.09 -16.48 -8.69
CA PRO A 97 6.30 -16.10 -7.30
C PRO A 97 7.66 -16.55 -6.77
N GLU A 98 8.27 -15.71 -5.96
CA GLU A 98 9.48 -16.01 -5.21
C GLU A 98 9.18 -16.97 -4.04
N PRO A 99 10.14 -17.80 -3.62
CA PRO A 99 9.97 -18.65 -2.43
C PRO A 99 9.68 -17.84 -1.17
N PHE A 100 8.56 -18.16 -0.51
CA PHE A 100 8.19 -17.57 0.78
C PHE A 100 9.13 -18.04 1.89
N GLN A 101 9.69 -17.09 2.65
CA GLN A 101 10.65 -17.32 3.74
C GLN A 101 10.22 -16.57 4.98
N GLY A 102 10.43 -17.16 6.16
CA GLY A 102 10.07 -16.56 7.45
C GLY A 102 10.73 -15.21 7.70
N ALA A 103 11.98 -15.04 7.24
CA ALA A 103 12.70 -13.76 7.34
C ALA A 103 11.97 -12.59 6.63
N LEU A 104 11.20 -12.87 5.58
CA LEU A 104 10.41 -11.83 4.89
C LEU A 104 9.30 -11.27 5.78
N ILE A 105 8.74 -12.08 6.69
CA ILE A 105 7.74 -11.63 7.65
C ILE A 105 8.37 -10.74 8.73
N THR A 106 9.53 -11.13 9.26
CA THR A 106 10.29 -10.29 10.21
C THR A 106 10.66 -8.96 9.57
N GLN A 107 11.12 -8.97 8.32
CA GLN A 107 11.41 -7.74 7.58
C GLN A 107 10.16 -6.88 7.39
N LEU A 108 9.05 -7.45 6.92
CA LEU A 108 7.81 -6.71 6.70
C LEU A 108 7.35 -5.98 7.97
N PHE A 109 7.30 -6.65 9.12
CA PHE A 109 6.84 -6.01 10.35
C PHE A 109 7.84 -5.01 10.93
N THR A 110 9.14 -5.21 10.68
CA THR A 110 10.16 -4.20 11.00
C THR A 110 9.95 -2.93 10.18
N ASP A 111 9.71 -3.08 8.87
CA ASP A 111 9.49 -1.94 7.97
C ASP A 111 8.18 -1.22 8.28
N ILE A 112 7.09 -1.96 8.56
CA ILE A 112 5.81 -1.39 8.99
C ILE A 112 5.99 -0.55 10.26
N ASP A 113 6.70 -1.04 11.28
CA ASP A 113 6.94 -0.26 12.51
C ASP A 113 7.78 1.00 12.24
N GLY A 114 8.77 0.90 11.35
CA GLY A 114 9.54 2.03 10.85
C GLY A 114 8.66 3.08 10.16
N ASP A 115 7.75 2.65 9.30
CA ASP A 115 6.80 3.54 8.61
C ASP A 115 5.83 4.22 9.58
N MET A 116 5.28 3.48 10.55
CA MET A 116 4.41 4.06 11.59
C MET A 116 5.15 5.10 12.43
N THR A 117 6.44 4.86 12.70
CA THR A 117 7.31 5.82 13.39
C THR A 117 7.56 7.07 12.55
N ALA A 118 7.86 6.91 11.25
CA ALA A 118 8.03 8.03 10.34
C ALA A 118 6.73 8.83 10.14
N ALA A 119 5.58 8.16 10.06
CA ALA A 119 4.28 8.80 9.98
C ALA A 119 4.02 9.69 11.19
N ARG A 120 4.22 9.17 12.41
CA ARG A 120 4.09 9.96 13.65
C ARG A 120 5.08 11.12 13.71
N ALA A 121 6.32 10.91 13.28
CA ALA A 121 7.33 11.95 13.28
C ALA A 121 6.93 13.14 12.39
N ALA A 122 6.33 12.86 11.23
CA ALA A 122 5.76 13.90 10.37
C ALA A 122 4.55 14.58 11.02
N LEU A 123 3.57 13.81 11.50
CA LEU A 123 2.36 14.38 12.11
C LEU A 123 2.66 15.22 13.36
N ALA A 124 3.71 14.90 14.11
CA ALA A 124 4.14 15.66 15.29
C ALA A 124 4.67 17.07 14.96
N THR A 125 4.94 17.38 13.70
CA THR A 125 5.34 18.74 13.28
C THR A 125 4.15 19.66 12.97
N LEU A 126 2.92 19.12 12.93
CA LEU A 126 1.72 19.94 12.83
C LEU A 126 1.58 20.83 14.07
N PRO A 127 1.39 22.15 13.92
CA PRO A 127 1.17 23.03 15.05
C PRO A 127 -0.17 22.73 15.73
N ALA A 128 -0.19 22.74 17.06
CA ALA A 128 -1.41 22.51 17.82
C ALA A 128 -2.42 23.66 17.60
N GLY A 129 -3.66 23.31 17.24
CA GLY A 129 -4.76 24.26 17.07
C GLY A 129 -4.81 24.96 15.71
N GLU A 130 -3.88 24.66 14.80
CA GLU A 130 -3.98 25.11 13.40
C GLU A 130 -4.92 24.20 12.60
N GLU A 131 -5.73 24.83 11.75
CA GLU A 131 -6.65 24.15 10.86
C GLU A 131 -6.03 23.98 9.48
N PHE A 132 -6.27 22.83 8.85
CA PHE A 132 -5.92 22.58 7.46
C PHE A 132 -7.02 21.77 6.81
N GLY A 133 -6.93 21.56 5.50
CA GLY A 133 -7.67 20.44 4.94
C GLY A 133 -7.09 19.93 3.64
N MET A 134 -6.66 18.68 3.71
CA MET A 134 -6.07 17.93 2.62
C MET A 134 -7.18 17.17 1.90
N GLU A 135 -7.35 17.41 0.61
CA GLU A 135 -8.33 16.70 -0.21
C GLU A 135 -7.68 15.52 -0.93
N LEU A 136 -8.27 14.34 -0.76
CA LEU A 136 -7.90 13.13 -1.49
C LEU A 136 -9.13 12.57 -2.20
N THR A 137 -9.04 12.52 -3.52
CA THR A 137 -10.01 11.78 -4.34
C THR A 137 -9.56 10.33 -4.40
N PHE A 138 -10.39 9.40 -3.94
CA PHE A 138 -10.02 7.98 -3.84
C PHE A 138 -9.75 7.34 -5.21
N ALA A 139 -10.31 7.91 -6.29
CA ALA A 139 -10.00 7.51 -7.65
C ALA A 139 -8.57 7.89 -8.09
N ASP A 140 -7.86 8.73 -7.35
CA ASP A 140 -6.44 9.02 -7.57
C ASP A 140 -5.52 8.14 -6.72
N LEU A 141 -6.06 7.35 -5.78
CA LEU A 141 -5.24 6.45 -4.95
C LEU A 141 -5.14 5.08 -5.60
N TRP A 142 -3.92 4.57 -5.70
CA TRP A 142 -3.59 3.23 -6.17
C TRP A 142 -2.34 2.74 -5.44
N PHE A 143 -2.13 1.42 -5.42
CA PHE A 143 -0.98 0.78 -4.80
C PHE A 143 -0.17 0.05 -5.87
N ASP A 144 1.12 0.31 -5.99
CA ASP A 144 2.02 -0.39 -6.91
C ASP A 144 2.30 -1.81 -6.38
N VAL A 145 1.34 -2.71 -6.58
CA VAL A 145 1.31 -4.07 -6.01
C VAL A 145 2.36 -4.95 -6.70
N ASN A 146 2.52 -4.80 -8.02
CA ASN A 146 3.44 -5.60 -8.81
C ASN A 146 4.87 -5.01 -8.92
N LEU A 147 5.11 -3.84 -8.31
CA LEU A 147 6.39 -3.12 -8.26
C LEU A 147 6.91 -2.64 -9.62
N ASN A 148 6.01 -2.37 -10.58
CA ASN A 148 6.40 -1.90 -11.91
C ASN A 148 6.39 -0.36 -12.03
N GLY A 149 5.91 0.34 -11.00
CA GLY A 149 5.84 1.80 -10.95
C GLY A 149 4.81 2.41 -11.91
N THR A 150 3.86 1.62 -12.41
CA THR A 150 2.82 2.07 -13.33
C THR A 150 1.46 1.64 -12.83
N ARG A 151 0.50 2.57 -12.85
CA ARG A 151 -0.86 2.31 -12.40
C ARG A 151 -1.60 1.35 -13.32
N GLU A 152 -2.08 0.25 -12.76
CA GLU A 152 -2.98 -0.70 -13.41
C GLU A 152 -4.39 -0.64 -12.77
N ALA A 153 -5.43 -1.07 -13.50
CA ALA A 153 -6.82 -0.93 -13.02
C ALA A 153 -7.10 -1.81 -11.79
N GLU A 154 -6.41 -2.95 -11.69
CA GLU A 154 -6.47 -3.88 -10.58
C GLU A 154 -5.80 -3.35 -9.29
N GLU A 155 -5.00 -2.30 -9.43
CA GLU A 155 -4.23 -1.65 -8.36
C GLU A 155 -4.93 -0.43 -7.75
N ASP A 156 -6.05 -0.02 -8.35
CA ASP A 156 -6.88 1.07 -7.86
C ASP A 156 -7.34 0.79 -6.43
N ALA A 157 -7.18 1.78 -5.54
CA ALA A 157 -7.52 1.61 -4.14
C ALA A 157 -9.02 1.37 -3.93
N LEU A 158 -9.89 1.91 -4.80
CA LEU A 158 -11.32 1.58 -4.76
C LEU A 158 -11.60 0.13 -5.18
N THR A 159 -10.85 -0.43 -6.13
CA THR A 159 -10.94 -1.85 -6.50
C THR A 159 -10.51 -2.75 -5.33
N LEU A 160 -9.43 -2.39 -4.64
CA LEU A 160 -8.86 -3.19 -3.56
C LEU A 160 -9.57 -3.01 -2.21
N LEU A 161 -10.00 -1.80 -1.87
CA LEU A 161 -10.60 -1.45 -0.57
C LEU A 161 -12.12 -1.34 -0.63
N GLY A 162 -12.72 -1.08 -1.79
CA GLY A 162 -14.15 -0.85 -1.96
C GLY A 162 -15.04 -1.93 -1.34
N PRO A 163 -14.79 -3.23 -1.57
CA PRO A 163 -15.56 -4.30 -0.95
C PRO A 163 -15.51 -4.27 0.58
N GLN A 164 -14.35 -3.95 1.17
CA GLN A 164 -14.15 -3.88 2.63
C GLN A 164 -14.72 -2.60 3.25
N LEU A 165 -14.66 -1.46 2.53
CA LEU A 165 -15.10 -0.16 3.02
C LEU A 165 -16.61 0.05 2.86
N MET A 166 -17.17 -0.36 1.71
CA MET A 166 -18.55 -0.06 1.32
C MET A 166 -19.47 -1.29 1.41
N GLY A 167 -18.91 -2.49 1.59
CA GLY A 167 -19.69 -3.72 1.72
C GLY A 167 -20.68 -3.90 0.57
N TRP A 168 -21.96 -4.11 0.91
CA TRP A 168 -23.04 -4.27 -0.07
C TRP A 168 -23.24 -3.06 -1.00
N GLN A 169 -22.86 -1.85 -0.58
CA GLN A 169 -22.97 -0.63 -1.40
C GLN A 169 -21.96 -0.61 -2.56
N TRP A 170 -20.93 -1.47 -2.53
CA TRP A 170 -19.98 -1.64 -3.64
C TRP A 170 -20.53 -2.48 -4.81
N GLN A 171 -21.60 -3.25 -4.59
CA GLN A 171 -22.09 -4.20 -5.59
C GLN A 171 -22.85 -3.55 -6.74
N ASP A 172 -23.32 -2.31 -6.57
CA ASP A 172 -24.07 -1.57 -7.58
C ASP A 172 -23.70 -0.06 -7.50
N PRO A 173 -22.45 0.31 -7.85
CA PRO A 173 -22.02 1.70 -7.78
C PRO A 173 -22.74 2.51 -8.86
N ASP A 174 -23.41 3.60 -8.46
CA ASP A 174 -24.04 4.53 -9.41
C ASP A 174 -22.96 5.21 -10.27
N PRO A 175 -22.91 4.96 -11.59
CA PRO A 175 -21.89 5.55 -12.46
C PRO A 175 -22.04 7.06 -12.62
N ALA A 176 -23.17 7.65 -12.20
CA ALA A 176 -23.38 9.09 -12.18
C ALA A 176 -22.97 9.74 -10.84
N ALA A 177 -22.60 8.96 -9.82
CA ALA A 177 -22.15 9.50 -8.55
C ALA A 177 -20.83 10.28 -8.74
N PRO A 178 -20.67 11.42 -8.05
CA PRO A 178 -19.40 12.14 -8.07
C PRO A 178 -18.28 11.26 -7.47
N PRO A 179 -17.01 11.45 -7.91
CA PRO A 179 -15.88 10.76 -7.29
C PRO A 179 -15.87 10.96 -5.77
N LEU A 180 -15.53 9.91 -5.03
CA LEU A 180 -15.39 9.99 -3.58
C LEU A 180 -14.15 10.81 -3.22
N THR A 181 -14.37 12.04 -2.80
CA THR A 181 -13.33 12.94 -2.27
C THR A 181 -13.52 13.14 -0.78
N ILE A 182 -12.48 12.85 0.00
CA ILE A 182 -12.43 13.07 1.44
C ILE A 182 -11.55 14.29 1.70
N ARG A 183 -12.01 15.17 2.60
CA ARG A 183 -11.23 16.29 3.12
C ARG A 183 -10.78 15.95 4.54
N PHE A 184 -9.50 15.67 4.70
CA PHE A 184 -8.89 15.34 5.99
C PHE A 184 -8.47 16.58 6.76
N ASP A 185 -8.70 16.60 8.06
CA ASP A 185 -8.45 17.72 8.95
C ASP A 185 -7.53 17.38 10.15
N ALA A 186 -7.43 18.31 11.11
CA ALA A 186 -6.62 18.13 12.32
C ALA A 186 -7.10 16.97 13.22
N ALA A 187 -8.40 16.66 13.24
CA ALA A 187 -8.92 15.50 13.96
C ALA A 187 -8.48 14.19 13.29
N ASP A 188 -8.43 14.16 11.96
CA ASP A 188 -7.90 13.01 11.21
C ASP A 188 -6.40 12.80 11.45
N ALA A 189 -5.63 13.89 11.60
CA ALA A 189 -4.22 13.79 12.01
C ALA A 189 -4.05 13.15 13.40
N ALA A 190 -4.88 13.56 14.36
CA ALA A 190 -4.87 12.97 15.69
C ALA A 190 -5.29 11.49 15.66
N TRP A 191 -6.33 11.15 14.88
CA TRP A 191 -6.77 9.77 14.68
C TRP A 191 -5.68 8.91 14.05
N LEU A 192 -5.07 9.37 12.96
CA LEU A 192 -3.99 8.65 12.28
C LEU A 192 -2.79 8.45 13.22
N THR A 193 -2.42 9.47 13.98
CA THR A 193 -1.37 9.36 15.01
C THR A 193 -1.69 8.26 16.01
N ALA A 194 -2.91 8.20 16.55
CA ALA A 194 -3.32 7.12 17.46
C ALA A 194 -3.30 5.75 16.77
N TYR A 195 -3.77 5.65 15.53
CA TYR A 195 -3.83 4.40 14.79
C TYR A 195 -2.44 3.83 14.48
N THR A 196 -1.46 4.68 14.16
CA THR A 196 -0.06 4.24 13.97
C THR A 196 0.52 3.59 15.24
N HIS A 197 0.13 4.03 16.45
CA HIS A 197 0.51 3.34 17.68
C HIS A 197 -0.07 1.93 17.78
N VAL A 198 -1.33 1.74 17.34
CA VAL A 198 -1.97 0.42 17.30
C VAL A 198 -1.20 -0.51 16.34
N MET A 199 -0.87 -0.01 15.15
CA MET A 199 -0.14 -0.80 14.15
C MET A 199 1.30 -1.12 14.59
N SER A 200 2.00 -0.16 15.20
CA SER A 200 3.29 -0.41 15.87
C SER A 200 3.15 -1.48 16.96
N GLY A 201 2.10 -1.44 17.78
CA GLY A 201 1.86 -2.44 18.83
C GLY A 201 1.66 -3.84 18.25
N LEU A 202 0.91 -3.96 17.15
CA LEU A 202 0.74 -5.22 16.43
C LEU A 202 2.07 -5.73 15.85
N ALA A 203 2.81 -4.86 15.15
CA ALA A 203 4.09 -5.21 14.57
C ALA A 203 5.08 -5.70 15.64
N ASN A 204 5.22 -4.95 16.74
CA ASN A 204 6.08 -5.31 17.85
C ASN A 204 5.64 -6.60 18.55
N THR A 205 4.33 -6.87 18.65
CA THR A 205 3.83 -8.15 19.16
C THR A 205 4.33 -9.31 18.30
N ILE A 206 4.21 -9.20 16.98
CA ILE A 206 4.66 -10.24 16.05
C ILE A 206 6.19 -10.42 16.13
N LEU A 207 6.94 -9.32 16.10
CA LEU A 207 8.41 -9.33 16.18
C LEU A 207 8.91 -9.93 17.49
N THR A 208 8.19 -9.74 18.60
CA THR A 208 8.57 -10.32 19.90
C THR A 208 8.55 -11.85 19.90
N TYR A 209 7.64 -12.46 19.15
CA TYR A 209 7.57 -13.93 19.02
C TYR A 209 8.58 -14.49 18.00
N ASP A 210 9.13 -13.65 17.12
CA ASP A 210 10.01 -14.01 16.00
C ASP A 210 9.54 -15.28 15.26
N PRO A 211 8.52 -15.18 14.40
CA PRO A 211 7.91 -16.35 13.79
C PRO A 211 8.77 -17.00 12.71
N ALA A 212 9.91 -16.41 12.32
CA ALA A 212 10.64 -16.78 11.12
C ALA A 212 11.01 -18.27 11.08
N ALA A 213 11.64 -18.78 12.14
CA ALA A 213 12.05 -20.18 12.23
C ALA A 213 10.87 -21.16 12.20
N SER A 214 9.71 -20.75 12.74
CA SER A 214 8.50 -21.57 12.73
C SER A 214 7.88 -21.62 11.34
N ILE A 215 7.85 -20.47 10.65
CA ILE A 215 7.40 -20.36 9.27
C ILE A 215 8.25 -21.23 8.35
N ASP A 216 9.57 -21.10 8.42
CA ASP A 216 10.50 -21.88 7.59
C ASP A 216 10.29 -23.39 7.76
N ARG A 217 10.11 -23.83 9.01
CA ARG A 217 9.82 -25.24 9.31
C ARG A 217 8.53 -25.73 8.65
N VAL A 218 7.46 -24.95 8.74
CA VAL A 218 6.15 -25.32 8.15
C VAL A 218 6.23 -25.29 6.62
N THR A 219 6.89 -24.30 6.04
CA THR A 219 7.07 -24.18 4.59
C THR A 219 7.83 -25.39 4.03
N VAL A 220 8.96 -25.77 4.64
CA VAL A 220 9.73 -26.96 4.24
C VAL A 220 8.88 -28.23 4.38
N ALA A 221 8.13 -28.38 5.47
CA ALA A 221 7.27 -29.54 5.67
C ALA A 221 6.19 -29.67 4.58
N ARG A 222 5.55 -28.57 4.18
CA ARG A 222 4.55 -28.55 3.09
C ARG A 222 5.13 -28.90 1.73
N LEU A 223 6.34 -28.40 1.42
CA LEU A 223 7.01 -28.72 0.16
C LEU A 223 7.31 -30.22 0.06
N ASN A 224 7.80 -30.81 1.16
CA ASN A 224 8.08 -32.24 1.22
C ASN A 224 6.81 -33.08 1.09
N SER A 225 5.71 -32.71 1.76
CA SER A 225 4.44 -33.45 1.63
C SER A 225 3.86 -33.38 0.21
N SER A 226 3.94 -32.21 -0.44
CA SER A 226 3.50 -32.06 -1.84
C SER A 226 4.34 -32.91 -2.81
N ALA A 227 5.63 -33.07 -2.56
CA ALA A 227 6.49 -33.91 -3.40
C ALA A 227 6.12 -35.39 -3.26
N ASP A 228 5.89 -35.85 -2.02
CA ASP A 228 5.47 -37.22 -1.74
C ASP A 228 4.11 -37.55 -2.35
N ASP A 229 3.14 -36.62 -2.31
CA ASP A 229 1.83 -36.82 -2.93
C ASP A 229 1.92 -36.92 -4.45
N ARG A 230 2.75 -36.10 -5.11
CA ARG A 230 2.99 -36.20 -6.56
C ARG A 230 3.63 -37.53 -6.94
N ILE A 231 4.57 -38.04 -6.16
CA ILE A 231 5.20 -39.35 -6.37
C ILE A 231 4.14 -40.47 -6.21
N ARG A 232 3.31 -40.40 -5.17
CA ARG A 232 2.24 -41.39 -4.93
C ARG A 232 1.21 -41.41 -6.05
N LEU A 233 0.78 -40.25 -6.54
CA LEU A 233 -0.13 -40.13 -7.68
C LEU A 233 0.50 -40.65 -8.97
N GLY A 234 1.76 -40.30 -9.27
CA GLY A 234 2.48 -40.83 -10.42
C GLY A 234 2.63 -42.36 -10.38
N MET A 235 2.98 -42.92 -9.21
CA MET A 235 3.03 -44.37 -9.01
C MET A 235 1.67 -45.06 -9.08
N ALA A 236 0.58 -44.36 -8.76
CA ALA A 236 -0.78 -44.87 -8.90
C ALA A 236 -1.24 -44.89 -10.36
N MET A 237 -0.90 -43.86 -11.15
CA MET A 237 -1.19 -43.83 -12.60
C MET A 237 -0.40 -44.91 -13.35
N ILE A 238 0.89 -45.10 -13.03
CA ILE A 238 1.72 -46.17 -13.60
C ILE A 238 1.15 -47.55 -13.26
N ARG A 239 0.69 -47.77 -12.02
CA ARG A 239 0.06 -49.04 -11.61
C ARG A 239 -1.29 -49.31 -12.29
N ASN A 240 -2.01 -48.27 -12.70
CA ASN A 240 -3.33 -48.38 -13.33
C ASN A 240 -3.27 -48.36 -14.87
N GLY A 241 -2.08 -48.41 -15.48
CA GLY A 241 -1.91 -48.57 -16.93
C GLY A 241 -2.40 -47.39 -17.77
N GLN A 242 -2.49 -46.20 -17.17
CA GLN A 242 -2.83 -44.96 -17.86
C GLN A 242 -1.51 -44.19 -18.11
N ALA A 243 -0.84 -44.46 -19.23
CA ALA A 243 0.31 -43.72 -19.72
C ALA A 243 0.08 -43.33 -21.18
#